data_AF-Q6XFP7-F1
#
_entry.id   AF-Q6XFP7-F1
#
_cell.length_a   1.000
_cell.length_b   1.000
_cell.length_c   1.000
_cell.angle_alpha   90.00
_cell.angle_beta   90.00
_cell.angle_gamma   90.00
#
_symmetry.space_group_name_H-M   'P 1'
#
loop_
_entity.id
_entity.type
_entity.pdbx_description
1 polymer ?
#
loop_
_entity_poly.entity_id
_entity_poly.type
_entity_poly.pdbx_seq_one_letter_code
_entity_poly.pdbx_strand_id
1 'polypeptide(L)'
;VVTGQTDKLTAALAKTSGKDIVQFAKAVGISHPTIDGKVCRTKKPSSGSNTYFGKYGEETDNGSSGEGVVAVCGAMSENTSTSKGSVTAQTLGDFVSVTLKGDGSKNWPTSTTKSSKVPAAVTNDNAKAVAGDLTKLTPEEKTIVAGLLAKTIEGGEVVEIRAVSSTSVMV
;
A
#
# COMPACT_ATOMS: atom_id res chain seq x y z
N VAL A 1 -22.79 8.43 -3.85
CA VAL A 1 -22.77 6.95 -3.75
C VAL A 1 -21.35 6.36 -3.71
N VAL A 2 -20.27 7.14 -3.88
CA VAL A 2 -18.87 6.64 -3.91
C VAL A 2 -18.30 6.28 -2.53
N THR A 3 -18.84 6.84 -1.43
CA THR A 3 -18.29 6.66 -0.07
C THR A 3 -18.40 5.22 0.43
N GLY A 4 -19.53 4.55 0.20
CA GLY A 4 -19.76 3.20 0.73
C GLY A 4 -18.89 2.10 0.10
N GLN A 5 -18.38 2.28 -1.12
CA GLN A 5 -17.48 1.30 -1.75
C GLN A 5 -16.05 1.40 -1.19
N THR A 6 -15.54 2.62 -1.02
CA THR A 6 -14.21 2.85 -0.43
C THR A 6 -14.15 2.37 1.02
N ASP A 7 -15.22 2.57 1.79
CA ASP A 7 -15.29 2.11 3.19
C ASP A 7 -15.28 0.58 3.30
N LYS A 8 -16.04 -0.11 2.43
CA LYS A 8 -16.03 -1.58 2.34
C LYS A 8 -14.66 -2.12 1.95
N LEU A 9 -14.02 -1.51 0.94
CA LEU A 9 -12.67 -1.90 0.51
C LEU A 9 -11.64 -1.66 1.61
N THR A 10 -11.73 -0.52 2.32
CA THR A 10 -10.86 -0.21 3.46
C THR A 10 -11.01 -1.27 4.55
N ALA A 11 -12.24 -1.65 4.89
CA ALA A 11 -12.49 -2.68 5.91
C ALA A 11 -11.97 -4.06 5.48
N ALA A 12 -12.04 -4.40 4.19
CA ALA A 12 -11.47 -5.64 3.66
C ALA A 12 -9.93 -5.62 3.73
N LEU A 13 -9.30 -4.56 3.22
CA LEU A 13 -7.85 -4.40 3.22
C LEU A 13 -7.26 -4.35 4.64
N ALA A 14 -7.97 -3.73 5.59
CA ALA A 14 -7.54 -3.69 6.98
C ALA A 14 -7.51 -5.07 7.66
N LYS A 15 -8.27 -6.03 7.15
CA LYS A 15 -8.26 -7.44 7.61
C LYS A 15 -7.22 -8.29 6.88
N THR A 16 -6.75 -7.84 5.72
CA THR A 16 -5.66 -8.49 4.98
C THR A 16 -4.35 -8.32 5.74
N SER A 17 -3.58 -9.40 5.88
CA SER A 17 -2.32 -9.34 6.60
C SER A 17 -1.31 -8.44 5.87
N GLY A 18 -0.40 -7.80 6.60
CA GLY A 18 0.65 -6.99 5.98
C GLY A 18 1.51 -7.82 5.01
N LYS A 19 1.73 -9.10 5.31
CA LYS A 19 2.45 -10.05 4.44
C LYS A 19 1.76 -10.18 3.08
N ASP A 20 0.44 -10.35 3.07
CA ASP A 20 -0.32 -10.51 1.83
C ASP A 20 -0.30 -9.20 1.01
N ILE A 21 -0.35 -8.05 1.69
CA ILE A 21 -0.21 -6.75 1.01
C ILE A 21 1.16 -6.58 0.35
N VAL A 22 2.22 -7.02 1.02
CA VAL A 22 3.56 -7.04 0.43
C VAL A 22 3.59 -7.94 -0.81
N GLN A 23 3.00 -9.13 -0.76
CA GLN A 23 2.97 -10.04 -1.92
C GLN A 23 2.14 -9.46 -3.07
N PHE A 24 0.99 -8.85 -2.76
CA PHE A 24 0.18 -8.14 -3.72
C PHE A 24 0.97 -7.03 -4.41
N ALA A 25 1.64 -6.17 -3.65
CA ALA A 25 2.45 -5.08 -4.20
C ALA A 25 3.60 -5.59 -5.07
N LYS A 26 4.29 -6.67 -4.66
CA LYS A 26 5.32 -7.32 -5.48
C LYS A 26 4.75 -7.81 -6.82
N ALA A 27 3.59 -8.45 -6.82
CA ALA A 27 2.93 -8.92 -8.04
C ALA A 27 2.52 -7.75 -8.96
N VAL A 28 2.00 -6.66 -8.38
CA VAL A 28 1.67 -5.43 -9.11
C VAL A 28 2.93 -4.79 -9.71
N GLY A 29 4.00 -4.63 -8.94
CA GLY A 29 5.24 -4.02 -9.40
C GLY A 29 5.89 -4.77 -10.56
N ILE A 30 5.84 -6.11 -10.53
CA ILE A 30 6.39 -6.96 -11.60
C ILE A 30 5.52 -6.91 -12.86
N SER A 31 4.21 -7.07 -12.71
CA SER A 31 3.31 -7.30 -13.86
C SER A 31 2.70 -6.02 -14.42
N HIS A 32 2.54 -4.99 -13.59
CA HIS A 32 1.81 -3.76 -13.88
C HIS A 32 2.51 -2.53 -13.25
N PRO A 33 3.75 -2.20 -13.66
CA PRO A 33 4.51 -1.09 -13.08
C PRO A 33 3.79 0.27 -13.22
N THR A 34 2.95 0.44 -14.24
CA THR A 34 2.10 1.64 -14.39
C THR A 34 1.08 1.77 -13.26
N ILE A 35 0.53 0.66 -12.75
CA ILE A 35 -0.40 0.66 -11.62
C ILE A 35 0.37 0.91 -10.32
N ASP A 36 1.52 0.26 -10.13
CA ASP A 36 2.41 0.52 -9.00
C ASP A 36 2.71 2.02 -8.86
N GLY A 37 3.05 2.67 -9.99
CA GLY A 37 3.34 4.10 -10.06
C GLY A 37 2.21 5.05 -9.66
N LYS A 38 0.97 4.56 -9.57
CA LYS A 38 -0.24 5.33 -9.21
C LYS A 38 -0.69 5.12 -7.78
N VAL A 39 -0.40 3.97 -7.18
CA VAL A 39 -0.84 3.60 -5.84
C VAL A 39 0.22 3.98 -4.82
N CYS A 40 -0.19 4.56 -3.69
CA CYS A 40 0.73 5.08 -2.68
C CYS A 40 1.77 6.03 -3.28
N ARG A 41 1.42 6.77 -4.34
CA ARG A 41 2.34 7.73 -4.93
C ARG A 41 2.50 8.92 -3.96
N THR A 42 3.67 9.04 -3.36
CA THR A 42 4.01 10.17 -2.48
C THR A 42 3.92 11.49 -3.23
N LYS A 43 3.65 12.56 -2.49
CA LYS A 43 3.33 13.88 -3.06
C LYS A 43 4.30 14.94 -2.56
N LYS A 44 4.43 16.00 -3.36
CA LYS A 44 5.02 17.27 -2.91
C LYS A 44 3.94 18.14 -2.26
N PRO A 45 4.30 19.07 -1.37
CA PRO A 45 3.34 20.03 -0.85
C PRO A 45 2.74 20.87 -1.99
N SER A 46 1.45 21.18 -1.88
CA SER A 46 0.70 21.92 -2.91
C SER A 46 1.11 23.40 -3.00
N SER A 47 1.72 23.93 -1.95
CA SER A 47 2.13 25.33 -1.83
C SER A 47 3.44 25.43 -1.04
N GLY A 48 4.28 26.41 -1.40
CA GLY A 48 5.57 26.65 -0.76
C GLY A 48 6.77 26.40 -1.69
N SER A 49 7.97 26.66 -1.18
CA SER A 49 9.24 26.46 -1.90
C SER A 49 9.72 25.01 -1.92
N ASN A 50 9.13 24.13 -1.11
CA ASN A 50 9.53 22.73 -1.05
C ASN A 50 9.11 21.97 -2.31
N THR A 51 10.09 21.50 -3.06
CA THR A 51 9.92 20.71 -4.28
C THR A 51 10.02 19.20 -4.06
N TYR A 52 10.30 18.76 -2.83
CA TYR A 52 10.53 17.36 -2.48
C TYR A 52 9.23 16.63 -2.18
N PHE A 53 9.22 15.34 -2.52
CA PHE A 53 8.16 14.41 -2.20
C PHE A 53 8.32 13.88 -0.77
N GLY A 54 7.23 13.38 -0.20
CA GLY A 54 7.32 12.53 1.00
C GLY A 54 8.25 11.35 0.73
N LYS A 55 9.09 11.01 1.70
CA LYS A 55 9.99 9.84 1.64
C LYS A 55 9.44 8.75 2.55
N TYR A 56 9.23 7.55 2.04
CA TYR A 56 8.84 6.43 2.88
C TYR A 56 9.89 6.11 3.93
N GLY A 57 9.39 5.84 5.13
CA GLY A 57 10.17 5.39 6.27
C GLY A 57 9.34 4.49 7.17
N GLU A 58 9.99 4.02 8.23
CA GLU A 58 9.38 3.12 9.19
C GLU A 58 8.46 3.81 10.20
N GLU A 59 8.60 5.13 10.31
CA GLU A 59 7.84 5.98 11.21
C GLU A 59 7.79 7.37 10.61
N THR A 60 6.62 8.01 10.67
CA THR A 60 6.45 9.37 10.18
C THR A 60 7.29 10.33 11.02
N ASP A 61 8.19 11.04 10.34
CA ASP A 61 8.97 12.17 10.83
C ASP A 61 8.80 13.31 9.84
N ASN A 62 7.65 13.96 9.92
CA ASN A 62 7.18 14.95 8.95
C ASN A 62 6.44 16.10 9.65
N GLY A 63 6.19 17.17 8.90
CA GLY A 63 5.81 18.49 9.41
C GLY A 63 6.95 19.49 9.29
N SER A 64 6.72 20.74 9.70
CA SER A 64 7.65 21.86 9.46
C SER A 64 9.08 21.63 9.96
N SER A 65 9.24 20.89 11.06
CA SER A 65 10.53 20.53 11.67
C SER A 65 10.91 19.06 11.51
N GLY A 66 10.18 18.29 10.69
CA GLY A 66 10.46 16.86 10.45
C GLY A 66 11.49 16.63 9.35
N GLU A 67 11.75 15.37 9.01
CA GLU A 67 12.68 14.98 7.94
C GLU A 67 12.00 14.78 6.57
N GLY A 68 10.70 15.08 6.46
CA GLY A 68 9.90 14.78 5.27
C GLY A 68 9.65 13.29 5.09
N VAL A 69 9.82 12.51 6.17
CA VAL A 69 9.66 11.05 6.17
C VAL A 69 8.22 10.70 6.55
N VAL A 70 7.58 9.84 5.78
CA VAL A 70 6.18 9.44 5.94
C VAL A 70 6.05 7.93 6.05
N ALA A 71 5.22 7.46 6.98
CA ALA A 71 4.80 6.05 7.06
C ALA A 71 3.36 5.85 6.54
N VAL A 72 2.74 6.90 6.02
CA VAL A 72 1.40 6.87 5.44
C VAL A 72 1.47 6.79 3.91
N CYS A 73 0.78 5.82 3.32
CA CYS A 73 0.65 5.62 1.88
C CYS A 73 0.16 6.92 1.18
N GLY A 74 0.85 7.33 0.11
CA GLY A 74 0.56 8.54 -0.66
C GLY A 74 0.67 9.89 0.08
N ALA A 75 1.28 9.93 1.27
CA ALA A 75 1.46 11.17 2.03
C ALA A 75 2.47 12.12 1.37
N MET A 76 2.37 13.40 1.74
CA MET A 76 3.23 14.46 1.22
C MET A 76 4.30 14.87 2.23
N SER A 77 5.38 15.47 1.73
CA SER A 77 6.31 16.20 2.61
C SER A 77 5.63 17.49 3.08
N GLU A 78 5.54 17.66 4.40
CA GLU A 78 5.04 18.87 5.07
C GLU A 78 6.20 19.71 5.63
N ASN A 79 7.44 19.35 5.30
CA ASN A 79 8.60 20.15 5.67
C ASN A 79 8.67 21.43 4.83
N THR A 80 9.07 22.55 5.45
CA THR A 80 9.17 23.86 4.77
C THR A 80 10.55 24.12 4.15
N SER A 81 11.55 23.30 4.48
CA SER A 81 12.92 23.33 3.96
C SER A 81 13.01 22.57 2.63
N THR A 82 13.85 23.05 1.72
CA THR A 82 14.05 22.49 0.37
C THR A 82 15.13 21.41 0.34
N SER A 83 15.24 20.58 1.37
CA SER A 83 16.31 19.57 1.49
C SER A 83 15.88 18.29 2.21
N LYS A 84 14.59 18.15 2.51
CA LYS A 84 14.02 17.07 3.33
C LYS A 84 12.95 16.31 2.55
N GLY A 85 12.98 14.98 2.63
CA GLY A 85 12.15 14.08 1.82
C GLY A 85 12.91 13.47 0.64
N SER A 86 12.18 13.16 -0.44
CA SER A 86 12.71 12.51 -1.65
C SER A 86 12.67 13.45 -2.85
N VAL A 87 13.68 13.39 -3.73
CA VAL A 87 13.70 14.14 -4.99
C VAL A 87 12.72 13.59 -6.02
N THR A 88 12.35 12.31 -5.90
CA THR A 88 11.39 11.63 -6.77
C THR A 88 10.23 11.09 -5.96
N ALA A 89 9.06 10.99 -6.59
CA ALA A 89 7.92 10.32 -5.98
C ALA A 89 8.24 8.83 -5.80
N GLN A 90 8.03 8.35 -4.58
CA GLN A 90 7.98 6.94 -4.24
C GLN A 90 6.57 6.37 -4.35
N THR A 91 6.45 5.07 -4.57
CA THR A 91 5.22 4.38 -4.99
C THR A 91 4.89 3.17 -4.10
N LEU A 92 3.93 2.34 -4.51
CA LEU A 92 3.50 1.16 -3.74
C LEU A 92 4.67 0.20 -3.44
N GLY A 93 5.55 -0.08 -4.39
CA GLY A 93 6.75 -0.90 -4.19
C GLY A 93 7.66 -0.36 -3.08
N ASP A 94 7.93 0.96 -3.08
CA ASP A 94 8.74 1.60 -2.05
C ASP A 94 8.05 1.56 -0.68
N PHE A 95 6.74 1.81 -0.65
CA PHE A 95 5.93 1.73 0.57
C PHE A 95 6.03 0.33 1.19
N VAL A 96 5.84 -0.73 0.40
CA VAL A 96 5.89 -2.08 0.95
C VAL A 96 7.31 -2.49 1.36
N SER A 97 8.32 -2.04 0.62
CA SER A 97 9.73 -2.37 0.92
C SER A 97 10.24 -1.66 2.17
N VAL A 98 9.93 -0.39 2.34
CA VAL A 98 10.50 0.45 3.40
C VAL A 98 9.55 0.52 4.59
N THR A 99 8.31 0.94 4.36
CA THR A 99 7.35 1.20 5.43
C THR A 99 6.79 -0.09 6.02
N LEU A 100 6.54 -1.12 5.19
CA LEU A 100 6.13 -2.46 5.65
C LEU A 100 7.32 -3.42 5.82
N LYS A 101 8.57 -2.94 5.78
CA LYS A 101 9.80 -3.74 5.97
C LYS A 101 10.04 -4.84 4.93
N GLY A 102 9.22 -4.91 3.88
CA GLY A 102 9.27 -5.97 2.87
C GLY A 102 8.74 -7.33 3.34
N ASP A 103 8.28 -7.45 4.58
CA ASP A 103 7.66 -8.65 5.16
C ASP A 103 6.25 -8.41 5.73
N GLY A 104 5.83 -7.14 5.86
CA GLY A 104 4.51 -6.75 6.35
C GLY A 104 4.42 -6.67 7.87
N SER A 105 5.53 -6.72 8.59
CA SER A 105 5.57 -6.75 10.06
C SER A 105 5.27 -5.40 10.73
N LYS A 106 5.31 -4.30 9.98
CA LYS A 106 5.15 -2.94 10.50
C LYS A 106 4.21 -2.11 9.63
N ASN A 107 3.57 -1.12 10.25
CA ASN A 107 2.79 -0.06 9.59
C ASN A 107 1.58 -0.54 8.76
N TRP A 108 1.11 -1.78 8.96
CA TRP A 108 -0.12 -2.27 8.33
C TRP A 108 -1.08 -2.85 9.37
N PRO A 109 -2.39 -2.51 9.33
CA PRO A 109 -3.05 -1.54 8.44
C PRO A 109 -2.93 -0.07 8.89
N THR A 110 -2.26 0.18 10.01
CA THR A 110 -2.12 1.49 10.66
C THR A 110 -0.65 1.90 10.69
N SER A 111 -0.36 3.15 10.33
CA SER A 111 0.99 3.72 10.35
C SER A 111 1.53 3.96 11.77
N THR A 112 2.81 4.25 11.87
CA THR A 112 3.48 4.72 13.10
C THR A 112 3.95 6.14 12.88
N THR A 113 3.79 7.01 13.88
CA THR A 113 4.18 8.42 13.79
C THR A 113 4.90 8.86 15.05
N LYS A 114 6.03 9.57 14.89
CA LYS A 114 6.76 10.16 16.01
C LYS A 114 5.91 11.19 16.74
N SER A 115 6.20 11.39 18.02
CA SER A 115 5.53 12.42 18.81
C SER A 115 5.63 13.80 18.14
N SER A 116 4.51 14.52 18.10
CA SER A 116 4.41 15.86 17.51
C SER A 116 4.80 15.93 16.02
N LYS A 117 4.62 14.84 15.26
CA LYS A 117 4.78 14.78 13.81
C LYS A 117 3.45 14.51 13.11
N VAL A 118 3.42 14.83 11.82
CA VAL A 118 2.22 14.80 10.98
C VAL A 118 2.44 14.03 9.67
N PRO A 119 1.45 13.30 9.14
CA PRO A 119 0.15 13.03 9.76
C PRO A 119 0.29 12.13 10.99
N ALA A 120 -0.52 12.36 12.03
CA ALA A 120 -0.59 11.47 13.17
C ALA A 120 -1.14 10.10 12.74
N ALA A 121 -0.67 9.03 13.39
CA ALA A 121 -1.18 7.70 13.15
C ALA A 121 -2.67 7.62 13.53
N VAL A 122 -3.49 7.17 12.59
CA VAL A 122 -4.93 6.96 12.81
C VAL A 122 -5.27 5.53 12.42
N THR A 123 -6.15 4.89 13.18
CA THR A 123 -6.60 3.52 12.90
C THR A 123 -6.94 3.32 11.42
N ASN A 124 -6.27 2.35 10.80
CA ASN A 124 -6.44 1.95 9.39
C ASN A 124 -6.10 3.03 8.34
N ASP A 125 -5.31 4.04 8.70
CA ASP A 125 -4.91 5.11 7.77
C ASP A 125 -4.27 4.59 6.47
N ASN A 126 -3.38 3.59 6.55
CA ASN A 126 -2.75 2.98 5.38
C ASN A 126 -3.73 2.16 4.56
N ALA A 127 -4.59 1.36 5.19
CA ALA A 127 -5.64 0.64 4.47
C ALA A 127 -6.61 1.60 3.74
N LYS A 128 -6.96 2.72 4.38
CA LYS A 128 -7.81 3.77 3.79
C LYS A 128 -7.12 4.48 2.63
N ALA A 129 -5.85 4.81 2.77
CA ALA A 129 -5.06 5.44 1.72
C ALA A 129 -4.93 4.53 0.49
N VAL A 130 -4.59 3.25 0.68
CA VAL A 130 -4.53 2.27 -0.40
C VAL A 130 -5.90 2.12 -1.07
N ALA A 131 -6.99 1.91 -0.32
CA ALA A 131 -8.34 1.83 -0.87
C ALA A 131 -8.71 3.08 -1.69
N GLY A 132 -8.34 4.26 -1.18
CA GLY A 132 -8.56 5.54 -1.85
C GLY A 132 -7.84 5.65 -3.19
N ASP A 133 -6.64 5.10 -3.33
CA ASP A 133 -5.92 5.10 -4.60
C ASP A 133 -6.45 4.02 -5.55
N LEU A 134 -6.77 2.83 -5.06
CA LEU A 134 -7.37 1.74 -5.87
C LEU A 134 -8.71 2.15 -6.48
N THR A 135 -9.52 2.91 -5.76
CA THR A 135 -10.82 3.39 -6.25
C THR A 135 -10.71 4.49 -7.31
N LYS A 136 -9.54 5.12 -7.47
CA LYS A 136 -9.27 6.13 -8.51
C LYS A 136 -8.69 5.55 -9.80
N LEU A 137 -8.29 4.28 -9.79
CA LEU A 137 -7.81 3.58 -10.99
C LEU A 137 -8.90 3.51 -12.07
N THR A 138 -8.47 3.32 -13.31
CA THR A 138 -9.39 3.04 -14.43
C THR A 138 -10.13 1.72 -14.22
N PRO A 139 -11.31 1.51 -14.85
CA PRO A 139 -12.05 0.24 -14.73
C PRO A 139 -11.21 -0.99 -15.08
N GLU A 140 -10.35 -0.89 -16.09
CA GLU A 140 -9.45 -1.95 -16.54
C GLU A 140 -8.40 -2.25 -15.47
N GLU A 141 -7.74 -1.22 -14.93
CA GLU A 141 -6.74 -1.34 -13.86
C GLU A 141 -7.35 -1.89 -12.56
N LYS A 142 -8.59 -1.49 -12.23
CA LYS A 142 -9.33 -2.04 -11.09
C LYS A 142 -9.58 -3.53 -11.23
N THR A 143 -9.92 -3.98 -12.43
CA THR A 143 -10.16 -5.41 -12.72
C THR A 143 -8.90 -6.23 -12.53
N ILE A 144 -7.76 -5.71 -13.01
CA ILE A 144 -6.44 -6.30 -12.81
C ILE A 144 -6.10 -6.39 -11.32
N VAL A 145 -6.24 -5.28 -10.58
CA VAL A 145 -5.94 -5.24 -9.15
C VAL A 145 -6.84 -6.18 -8.35
N ALA A 146 -8.14 -6.22 -8.65
CA ALA A 146 -9.07 -7.14 -7.99
C ALA A 146 -8.66 -8.60 -8.21
N GLY A 147 -8.26 -8.96 -9.43
CA GLY A 147 -7.75 -10.30 -9.75
C GLY A 147 -6.45 -10.65 -9.01
N LEU A 148 -5.52 -9.69 -8.90
CA LEU A 148 -4.29 -9.88 -8.14
C LEU A 148 -4.55 -10.01 -6.62
N LEU A 149 -5.42 -9.18 -6.06
CA LEU A 149 -5.82 -9.27 -4.65
C LEU A 149 -6.49 -10.61 -4.34
N ALA A 150 -7.40 -11.08 -5.19
CA ALA A 150 -8.06 -12.37 -5.02
C ALA A 150 -7.02 -13.51 -4.99
N LYS A 151 -6.09 -13.53 -5.96
CA LYS A 151 -5.02 -14.54 -6.00
C LYS A 151 -4.13 -14.53 -4.77
N THR A 152 -3.80 -13.35 -4.24
CA THR A 152 -2.92 -13.24 -3.08
C THR A 152 -3.62 -13.61 -1.78
N ILE A 153 -4.93 -13.39 -1.67
CA ILE A 153 -5.71 -13.67 -0.44
C ILE A 153 -6.25 -15.11 -0.44
N GLU A 154 -6.53 -15.71 -1.60
CA GLU A 154 -6.99 -17.11 -1.71
C GLU A 154 -5.82 -18.12 -1.80
N GLY A 155 -4.59 -17.67 -2.01
CA GLY A 155 -3.40 -18.50 -2.25
C GLY A 155 -2.78 -19.21 -1.04
N GLY A 156 -3.56 -19.51 0.01
CA GLY A 156 -3.10 -20.21 1.21
C GLY A 156 -3.18 -21.75 1.13
N GLU A 157 -3.94 -22.32 0.21
CA GLU A 157 -3.97 -23.77 0.00
C GLU A 157 -4.38 -24.11 -1.44
N VAL A 158 -3.41 -24.10 -2.35
CA VAL A 158 -3.48 -24.98 -3.53
C VAL A 158 -2.96 -26.33 -3.06
N VAL A 159 -3.77 -27.10 -2.32
CA VAL A 159 -3.57 -28.55 -2.34
C VAL A 159 -3.78 -28.96 -3.78
N GLU A 160 -2.67 -29.37 -4.41
CA GLU A 160 -2.68 -30.08 -5.68
C GLU A 160 -3.83 -31.09 -5.66
N ILE A 161 -4.83 -30.86 -6.49
CA ILE A 161 -5.71 -31.93 -6.94
C ILE A 161 -4.81 -32.84 -7.77
N ARG A 162 -4.13 -33.79 -7.11
CA ARG A 162 -3.61 -34.98 -7.76
C ARG A 162 -4.82 -35.83 -8.10
N ALA A 163 -5.38 -35.54 -9.26
CA ALA A 163 -6.18 -36.49 -9.99
C ALA A 163 -5.37 -37.79 -10.23
N VAL A 164 -6.14 -38.85 -10.55
CA VAL A 164 -5.74 -40.09 -11.24
C VAL A 164 -5.29 -41.22 -10.28
N SER A 165 -5.83 -42.44 -10.28
CA SER A 165 -6.83 -43.13 -11.12
C SER A 165 -7.44 -44.30 -10.35
N SER A 166 -8.62 -44.72 -10.80
CA SER A 166 -9.31 -45.97 -10.54
C SER A 166 -8.40 -47.19 -10.34
N THR A 167 -8.64 -47.95 -9.27
CA THR A 167 -8.63 -49.42 -9.36
C THR A 167 -10.03 -49.92 -9.05
N SER A 168 -10.57 -50.58 -10.06
CA SER A 168 -11.86 -51.20 -10.24
C SER A 168 -12.44 -51.96 -9.06
N VAL A 169 -13.78 -51.95 -9.02
CA VAL A 169 -14.65 -53.07 -8.62
C VAL A 169 -14.02 -54.43 -8.96
N MET A 170 -14.02 -55.38 -8.02
CA MET A 170 -14.60 -56.72 -8.21
C MET A 170 -14.54 -57.55 -6.92
N VAL A 171 -15.70 -58.16 -6.64
CA VAL A 171 -16.07 -59.18 -5.62
C VAL A 171 -16.64 -58.64 -4.32
#